data_AF-A0A4P5W9U2-F1
#
_entry.id   AF-A0A4P5W9U2-F1
#
_cell.length_a   1.000
_cell.length_b   1.000
_cell.length_c   1.000
_cell.angle_alpha   90.00
_cell.angle_beta   90.00
_cell.angle_gamma   90.00
#
_symmetry.space_group_name_H-M   'P 1'
#
loop_
_entity.id
_entity.type
_entity.pdbx_description
1 polymer ?
#
loop_
_entity_poly.entity_id
_entity_poly.type
_entity_poly.pdbx_seq_one_letter_code
_entity_poly.pdbx_strand_id
1 'polypeptide(L)'
;MGIPAFPELLRSKPEAIFQIADGTYRKVKVKDQNNVGRDILFIERNLSFLKPGGRMAVVLPQGRFNNSSDKDIREFLADHCRILAVVGLHGNVFKPHTGTKTSVLFVQKWNDDPSEGDLCPTVDDYPIFFATMREPSKDSSGDKIYMQAEDGSPLLDAHGHLIVKHDLFNHDGKTQDGIAEAFQEFAKKENLSFFL
;
A
#
# COMPACT_ATOMS: atom_id res chain seq x y z
N MET A 1 -26.30 -13.64 -1.13
CA MET A 1 -26.11 -14.20 -2.49
C MET A 1 -24.65 -13.91 -2.83
N GLY A 2 -23.80 -14.93 -2.98
CA GLY A 2 -22.34 -14.78 -2.96
C GLY A 2 -21.77 -14.08 -4.20
N ILE A 3 -20.64 -13.38 -4.03
CA ILE A 3 -19.87 -12.77 -5.11
C ILE A 3 -19.39 -13.92 -6.05
N PRO A 4 -19.61 -13.82 -7.38
CA PRO A 4 -19.19 -14.85 -8.32
C PRO A 4 -17.67 -15.02 -8.29
N ALA A 5 -17.20 -16.27 -8.43
CA ALA A 5 -15.77 -16.54 -8.53
C ALA A 5 -15.20 -15.90 -9.81
N PHE A 6 -13.94 -15.46 -9.79
CA PHE A 6 -13.25 -14.84 -10.93
C PHE A 6 -13.48 -15.53 -12.30
N PRO A 7 -13.54 -16.88 -12.41
CA PRO A 7 -13.84 -17.56 -13.67
C PRO A 7 -15.27 -17.37 -14.19
N GLU A 8 -16.24 -17.06 -13.33
CA GLU A 8 -17.64 -16.83 -13.68
C GLU A 8 -17.86 -15.40 -14.18
N LEU A 9 -17.12 -14.43 -13.63
CA LEU A 9 -17.07 -13.04 -14.12
C LEU A 9 -16.60 -12.98 -15.58
N LEU A 10 -15.60 -13.79 -15.93
CA LEU A 10 -15.04 -13.91 -17.29
C LEU A 10 -16.01 -14.48 -18.33
N ARG A 11 -17.15 -15.07 -17.93
CA ARG A 11 -18.15 -15.67 -18.82
C ARG A 11 -19.47 -14.89 -18.89
N SER A 12 -19.60 -13.82 -18.11
CA SER A 12 -20.82 -13.02 -18.05
C SER A 12 -20.91 -12.06 -19.25
N LYS A 13 -22.14 -11.78 -19.71
CA LYS A 13 -22.41 -10.92 -20.89
C LYS A 13 -21.73 -9.53 -20.73
N PRO A 14 -21.38 -8.84 -21.84
CA PRO A 14 -20.61 -7.58 -21.87
C PRO A 14 -21.25 -6.39 -21.13
N GLU A 15 -22.41 -6.59 -20.51
CA GLU A 15 -23.05 -5.65 -19.61
C GLU A 15 -23.52 -6.42 -18.37
N ALA A 16 -22.88 -6.15 -17.24
CA ALA A 16 -23.28 -6.70 -15.95
C ALA A 16 -23.87 -5.57 -15.10
N ILE A 17 -25.02 -5.83 -14.50
CA ILE A 17 -25.67 -4.92 -13.57
C ILE A 17 -25.24 -5.35 -12.17
N PHE A 18 -24.44 -4.53 -11.52
CA PHE A 18 -24.03 -4.76 -10.13
C PHE A 18 -24.84 -3.87 -9.21
N GLN A 19 -25.35 -4.46 -8.14
CA GLN A 19 -25.88 -3.69 -7.02
C GLN A 19 -24.70 -3.30 -6.14
N ILE A 20 -24.46 -2.00 -6.00
CA ILE A 20 -23.41 -1.49 -5.11
C ILE A 20 -23.97 -1.33 -3.68
N ALA A 21 -23.08 -1.18 -2.71
CA ALA A 21 -23.40 -1.21 -1.28
C ALA A 21 -24.48 -0.19 -0.85
N ASP A 22 -24.63 0.92 -1.58
CA ASP A 22 -25.66 1.94 -1.38
C ASP A 22 -27.06 1.55 -1.90
N GLY A 23 -27.22 0.32 -2.42
CA GLY A 23 -28.47 -0.20 -2.95
C GLY A 23 -28.77 0.21 -4.39
N THR A 24 -27.94 1.05 -5.02
CA THR A 24 -28.12 1.47 -6.41
C THR A 24 -27.54 0.44 -7.40
N TYR A 25 -28.13 0.39 -8.59
CA TYR A 25 -27.71 -0.52 -9.65
C TYR A 25 -26.84 0.23 -10.66
N ARG A 26 -25.58 -0.21 -10.82
CA ARG A 26 -24.68 0.32 -11.86
C ARG A 26 -24.58 -0.65 -13.01
N LYS A 27 -24.84 -0.12 -14.21
CA LYS A 27 -24.61 -0.84 -15.46
C LYS A 27 -23.15 -0.69 -15.84
N VAL A 28 -22.35 -1.73 -15.59
CA VAL A 28 -20.94 -1.75 -15.95
C VAL A 28 -20.81 -2.44 -17.29
N LYS A 29 -20.24 -1.72 -18.27
CA LYS A 29 -19.86 -2.29 -19.55
C LYS A 29 -18.61 -3.12 -19.28
N VAL A 30 -18.77 -4.45 -19.20
CA VAL A 30 -17.67 -5.38 -19.04
C VAL A 30 -16.89 -5.36 -20.35
N LYS A 31 -15.82 -4.56 -20.35
CA LYS A 31 -14.91 -4.49 -21.49
C LYS A 31 -13.95 -5.65 -21.33
N ASP A 32 -13.94 -6.58 -22.29
CA ASP A 32 -12.92 -7.61 -22.35
C ASP A 32 -11.54 -6.95 -22.43
N GLN A 33 -10.84 -6.92 -21.31
CA GLN A 33 -9.49 -6.41 -21.23
C GLN A 33 -8.53 -7.55 -21.55
N ASN A 34 -8.15 -7.65 -22.83
CA ASN A 34 -7.16 -8.63 -23.28
C ASN A 34 -5.73 -8.35 -22.77
N ASN A 35 -5.51 -7.22 -22.09
CA ASN A 35 -4.21 -6.84 -21.54
C ASN A 35 -4.40 -6.18 -20.17
N VAL A 36 -4.13 -6.94 -19.11
CA VAL A 36 -4.14 -6.47 -17.72
C VAL A 36 -2.69 -6.36 -17.24
N GLY A 37 -2.35 -5.23 -16.60
CA GLY A 37 -1.04 -5.06 -15.99
C GLY A 37 -0.79 -6.15 -14.96
N ARG A 38 0.37 -6.83 -15.02
CA ARG A 38 0.70 -7.91 -14.07
C ARG A 38 0.64 -7.46 -12.62
N ASP A 39 1.04 -6.22 -12.37
CA ASP A 39 0.97 -5.55 -11.07
C ASP A 39 -0.45 -5.48 -10.50
N ILE A 40 -1.47 -5.33 -11.34
CA ILE A 40 -2.89 -5.37 -10.93
C ILE A 40 -3.29 -6.78 -10.48
N LEU A 41 -2.88 -7.80 -11.24
CA LEU A 41 -3.18 -9.20 -10.90
C LEU A 41 -2.55 -9.61 -9.55
N PHE A 42 -1.38 -9.05 -9.22
CA PHE A 42 -0.75 -9.29 -7.92
C PHE A 42 -1.52 -8.64 -6.76
N ILE A 43 -2.15 -7.49 -6.96
CA ILE A 43 -2.96 -6.84 -5.91
C ILE A 43 -4.11 -7.76 -5.50
N GLU A 44 -4.92 -8.18 -6.48
CA GLU A 44 -6.07 -9.05 -6.26
C GLU A 44 -5.64 -10.38 -5.63
N ARG A 45 -4.63 -11.03 -6.23
CA ARG A 45 -4.19 -12.35 -5.77
C ARG A 45 -3.63 -12.30 -4.34
N ASN A 46 -2.82 -11.29 -4.02
CA ASN A 46 -2.24 -11.18 -2.68
C ASN A 46 -3.31 -10.86 -1.64
N LEU A 47 -4.29 -10.01 -1.96
CA LEU A 47 -5.46 -9.77 -1.09
C LEU A 47 -6.27 -11.04 -0.83
N SER A 48 -6.46 -11.89 -1.84
CA SER A 48 -7.18 -13.16 -1.66
C SER A 48 -6.49 -14.12 -0.69
N PHE A 49 -5.16 -14.01 -0.56
CA PHE A 49 -4.38 -14.82 0.36
C PHE A 49 -4.36 -14.31 1.80
N LEU A 50 -4.83 -13.08 2.04
CA LEU A 50 -4.97 -12.57 3.39
C LEU A 50 -6.16 -13.24 4.08
N LYS A 51 -5.91 -13.68 5.32
CA LYS A 51 -6.98 -13.97 6.27
C LYS A 51 -7.85 -12.71 6.50
N PRO A 52 -9.11 -12.85 6.93
CA PRO A 52 -9.90 -11.71 7.36
C PRO A 52 -9.14 -10.85 8.39
N GLY A 53 -9.15 -9.53 8.23
CA GLY A 53 -8.35 -8.61 9.07
C GLY A 53 -6.83 -8.63 8.84
N GLY A 54 -6.32 -9.48 7.94
CA GLY A 54 -4.90 -9.59 7.60
C GLY A 54 -4.36 -8.34 6.89
N ARG A 55 -3.05 -8.11 6.99
CA ARG A 55 -2.38 -6.91 6.45
C ARG A 55 -1.38 -7.25 5.36
N MET A 56 -1.25 -6.36 4.38
CA MET A 56 -0.27 -6.47 3.28
C MET A 56 0.40 -5.11 3.04
N ALA A 57 1.67 -5.16 2.64
CA ALA A 57 2.37 -4.05 2.00
C ALA A 57 2.80 -4.48 0.58
N VAL A 58 2.58 -3.64 -0.43
CA VAL A 58 2.97 -3.93 -1.81
C VAL A 58 3.59 -2.71 -2.47
N VAL A 59 4.71 -2.92 -3.19
CA VAL A 59 5.38 -1.88 -3.97
C VAL A 59 4.78 -1.84 -5.37
N LEU A 60 4.28 -0.68 -5.78
CA LEU A 60 3.66 -0.48 -7.09
C LEU A 60 4.16 0.82 -7.74
N PRO A 61 4.11 0.92 -9.08
CA PRO A 61 4.31 2.19 -9.76
C PRO A 61 3.31 3.24 -9.25
N GLN A 62 3.78 4.47 -9.01
CA GLN A 62 2.96 5.54 -8.47
C GLN A 62 1.72 5.83 -9.32
N GLY A 63 1.81 5.62 -10.64
CA GLY A 63 0.71 5.77 -11.60
C GLY A 63 -0.58 5.04 -11.21
N ARG A 64 -0.47 3.87 -10.57
CA ARG A 64 -1.64 3.06 -10.18
C ARG A 64 -2.53 3.76 -9.16
N PHE A 65 -1.99 4.71 -8.40
CA PHE A 65 -2.72 5.41 -7.36
C PHE A 65 -3.34 6.73 -7.81
N ASN A 66 -2.89 7.31 -8.92
CA ASN A 66 -3.29 8.66 -9.31
C ASN A 66 -3.87 8.78 -10.73
N ASN A 67 -3.62 7.83 -11.62
CA ASN A 67 -4.13 7.90 -12.98
C ASN A 67 -5.66 7.72 -12.98
N SER A 68 -6.36 8.52 -13.81
CA SER A 68 -7.80 8.38 -14.02
C SER A 68 -8.17 7.04 -14.66
N SER A 69 -7.29 6.48 -15.50
CA SER A 69 -7.46 5.17 -16.13
C SER A 69 -7.37 4.01 -15.16
N ASP A 70 -6.78 4.22 -13.98
CA ASP A 70 -6.59 3.20 -12.94
C ASP A 70 -7.63 3.34 -11.81
N LYS A 71 -8.74 4.05 -12.06
CA LYS A 71 -9.83 4.24 -11.10
C LYS A 71 -10.38 2.90 -10.57
N ASP A 72 -10.55 1.93 -11.45
CA ASP A 72 -11.11 0.62 -11.12
C ASP A 72 -10.28 -0.12 -10.05
N ILE A 73 -8.96 0.10 -10.03
CA ILE A 73 -8.08 -0.47 -8.99
C ILE A 73 -8.40 0.14 -7.62
N ARG A 74 -8.63 1.45 -7.56
CA ARG A 74 -8.95 2.14 -6.30
C ARG A 74 -10.32 1.73 -5.77
N GLU A 75 -11.29 1.58 -6.66
CA GLU A 75 -12.62 1.05 -6.30
C GLU A 75 -12.52 -0.39 -5.79
N PHE A 76 -11.79 -1.26 -6.50
CA PHE A 76 -11.53 -2.63 -6.05
C PHE A 76 -10.86 -2.67 -4.67
N LEU A 77 -9.83 -1.85 -4.44
CA LEU A 77 -9.16 -1.77 -3.14
C LEU A 77 -10.14 -1.35 -2.04
N ALA A 78 -10.93 -0.28 -2.25
CA ALA A 78 -11.89 0.20 -1.27
C ALA A 78 -12.95 -0.85 -0.92
N ASP A 79 -13.43 -1.60 -1.91
CA ASP A 79 -14.44 -2.65 -1.71
C ASP A 79 -13.91 -3.86 -0.91
N HIS A 80 -12.61 -4.15 -0.96
CA HIS A 80 -12.03 -5.39 -0.42
C HIS A 80 -11.10 -5.20 0.78
N CYS A 81 -10.59 -3.99 0.99
CA CYS A 81 -9.69 -3.71 2.10
C CYS A 81 -9.70 -2.24 2.54
N ARG A 82 -9.30 -2.00 3.79
CA ARG A 82 -8.93 -0.68 4.29
C ARG A 82 -7.58 -0.28 3.74
N ILE A 83 -7.49 0.88 3.11
CA ILE A 83 -6.20 1.48 2.78
C ILE A 83 -5.66 2.15 4.05
N LEU A 84 -4.54 1.64 4.58
CA LEU A 84 -3.92 2.17 5.79
C LEU A 84 -3.00 3.35 5.46
N ALA A 85 -2.15 3.15 4.44
CA ALA A 85 -1.18 4.15 4.05
C ALA A 85 -0.75 4.02 2.59
N VAL A 86 -0.38 5.16 1.99
CA VAL A 86 0.33 5.22 0.71
C VAL A 86 1.60 6.03 0.90
N VAL A 87 2.76 5.36 0.79
CA VAL A 87 4.07 5.98 1.00
C VAL A 87 4.83 6.06 -0.31
N GLY A 88 5.00 7.28 -0.84
CA GLY A 88 5.83 7.53 -2.02
C GLY A 88 7.30 7.35 -1.71
N LEU A 89 8.03 6.62 -2.56
CA LEU A 89 9.46 6.39 -2.39
C LEU A 89 10.29 7.37 -3.23
N HIS A 90 11.49 7.69 -2.75
CA HIS A 90 12.41 8.56 -3.49
C HIS A 90 12.81 7.90 -4.82
N GLY A 91 12.97 8.69 -5.89
CA GLY A 91 13.18 8.18 -7.25
C GLY A 91 14.47 7.39 -7.49
N ASN A 92 15.40 7.40 -6.53
CA ASN A 92 16.64 6.62 -6.58
C ASN A 92 16.56 5.26 -5.87
N VAL A 93 15.49 4.96 -5.13
CA VAL A 93 15.39 3.72 -4.32
C VAL A 93 15.62 2.47 -5.17
N PHE A 94 15.06 2.45 -6.38
CA PHE A 94 15.15 1.32 -7.32
C PHE A 94 16.17 1.52 -8.44
N LYS A 95 16.97 2.60 -8.41
CA LYS A 95 18.12 2.73 -9.32
C LYS A 95 19.23 1.75 -8.93
N PRO A 96 20.01 1.28 -9.92
CA PRO A 96 19.99 1.67 -11.34
C PRO A 96 18.99 0.86 -12.19
N HIS A 97 18.26 -0.08 -11.59
CA HIS A 97 17.40 -1.01 -12.33
C HIS A 97 16.17 -0.34 -12.95
N THR A 98 15.58 0.64 -12.26
CA THR A 98 14.47 1.41 -12.81
C THR A 98 14.41 2.83 -12.25
N GLY A 99 14.05 3.78 -13.11
CA GLY A 99 13.74 5.17 -12.74
C GLY A 99 12.25 5.41 -12.46
N THR A 100 11.41 4.37 -12.52
CA THR A 100 9.97 4.47 -12.25
C THR A 100 9.74 4.92 -10.81
N LYS A 101 8.99 6.02 -10.62
CA LYS A 101 8.51 6.40 -9.30
C LYS A 101 7.55 5.35 -8.76
N THR A 102 7.78 4.94 -7.53
CA THR A 102 7.05 3.86 -6.88
C THR A 102 6.49 4.33 -5.55
N SER A 103 5.49 3.61 -5.06
CA SER A 103 4.93 3.82 -3.73
C SER A 103 4.68 2.46 -3.09
N VAL A 104 4.72 2.44 -1.76
CA VAL A 104 4.29 1.29 -0.97
C VAL A 104 2.84 1.53 -0.54
N LEU A 105 1.96 0.63 -0.94
CA LEU A 105 0.58 0.59 -0.48
C LEU A 105 0.49 -0.36 0.71
N PHE A 106 -0.04 0.15 1.82
CA PHE A 106 -0.37 -0.65 3.00
C PHE A 106 -1.87 -0.80 3.10
N VAL A 107 -2.35 -2.03 3.20
CA VAL A 107 -3.77 -2.36 3.31
C VAL A 107 -4.03 -3.37 4.42
N GLN A 108 -5.25 -3.35 4.92
CA GLN A 108 -5.79 -4.37 5.81
C GLN A 108 -7.09 -4.90 5.21
N LYS A 109 -7.16 -6.21 4.96
CA LYS A 109 -8.36 -6.85 4.43
C LYS A 109 -9.52 -6.61 5.40
N TRP A 110 -10.69 -6.26 4.85
CA TRP A 110 -11.91 -6.18 5.65
C TRP A 110 -12.17 -7.50 6.36
N ASN A 111 -12.71 -7.45 7.57
CA ASN A 111 -13.14 -8.64 8.26
C ASN A 111 -14.62 -8.90 8.00
N ASP A 112 -14.88 -9.87 7.14
CA ASP A 112 -16.20 -10.39 6.80
C ASP A 112 -16.56 -11.67 7.58
N ASP A 113 -15.67 -12.14 8.47
CA ASP A 113 -15.84 -13.36 9.27
C ASP A 113 -16.02 -13.03 10.77
N PRO A 114 -17.25 -13.13 11.32
CA PRO A 114 -17.52 -12.89 12.73
C PRO A 114 -16.76 -13.83 13.69
N SER A 115 -16.26 -14.98 13.20
CA SER A 115 -15.53 -15.94 14.03
C SER A 115 -14.07 -15.55 14.29
N GLU A 116 -13.50 -14.66 13.46
CA GLU A 116 -12.10 -14.19 13.57
C GLU A 116 -11.96 -12.90 14.43
N GLY A 117 -13.06 -12.42 15.04
CA GLY A 117 -13.10 -11.24 15.93
C GLY A 117 -13.04 -9.89 15.19
N ASP A 118 -13.18 -8.76 15.88
CA ASP A 118 -13.29 -7.44 15.23
C ASP A 118 -11.93 -6.81 14.82
N LEU A 119 -11.15 -7.53 14.01
CA LEU A 119 -9.80 -7.10 13.61
C LEU A 119 -9.78 -5.90 12.65
N CYS A 120 -10.73 -5.81 11.71
CA CYS A 120 -10.86 -4.71 10.74
C CYS A 120 -12.30 -4.63 10.20
N PRO A 121 -13.26 -4.07 10.95
CA PRO A 121 -14.64 -3.93 10.48
C PRO A 121 -14.72 -3.04 9.23
N THR A 122 -15.61 -3.38 8.31
CA THR A 122 -15.85 -2.57 7.11
C THR A 122 -16.48 -1.24 7.48
N VAL A 123 -15.90 -0.15 6.97
CA VAL A 123 -16.38 1.22 7.17
C VAL A 123 -16.33 1.98 5.85
N ASP A 124 -17.33 2.84 5.60
CA ASP A 124 -17.45 3.58 4.34
C ASP A 124 -16.44 4.73 4.23
N ASP A 125 -16.15 5.42 5.34
CA ASP A 125 -15.22 6.54 5.41
C ASP A 125 -14.18 6.30 6.51
N TYR A 126 -12.92 6.56 6.16
CA TYR A 126 -11.79 6.40 7.06
C TYR A 126 -10.60 7.23 6.57
N PRO A 127 -9.78 7.76 7.48
CA PRO A 127 -8.58 8.48 7.09
C PRO A 127 -7.52 7.53 6.53
N ILE A 128 -6.78 8.01 5.54
CA ILE A 128 -5.65 7.33 4.92
C ILE A 128 -4.39 8.13 5.18
N PHE A 129 -3.33 7.46 5.64
CA PHE A 129 -2.05 8.11 5.86
C PHE A 129 -1.27 8.25 4.55
N PHE A 130 -0.88 9.48 4.20
CA PHE A 130 -0.05 9.76 3.03
C PHE A 130 1.30 10.32 3.47
N ALA A 131 2.37 9.77 2.91
CA ALA A 131 3.72 10.29 3.12
C ALA A 131 4.58 10.13 1.88
N THR A 132 5.69 10.86 1.81
CA THR A 132 6.67 10.76 0.73
C THR A 132 8.06 10.83 1.34
N MET A 133 8.89 9.84 1.01
CA MET A 133 10.32 9.82 1.32
C MET A 133 11.01 10.96 0.58
N ARG A 134 11.58 11.91 1.32
CA ARG A 134 12.25 13.09 0.77
C ARG A 134 13.74 12.89 0.60
N GLU A 135 14.36 12.13 1.50
CA GLU A 135 15.80 11.92 1.49
C GLU A 135 16.19 10.70 0.63
N PRO A 136 17.23 10.80 -0.20
CA PRO A 136 17.72 9.67 -0.98
C PRO A 136 18.51 8.69 -0.11
N SER A 137 18.18 7.41 -0.20
CA SER A 137 19.00 6.32 0.35
C SER A 137 20.13 5.85 -0.56
N LYS A 138 20.06 6.25 -1.83
CA LYS A 138 21.03 5.94 -2.87
C LYS A 138 21.22 7.12 -3.80
N ASP A 139 22.40 7.21 -4.39
CA ASP A 139 22.65 8.13 -5.49
C ASP A 139 22.01 7.64 -6.82
N SER A 140 22.30 8.31 -7.92
CA SER A 140 21.78 7.91 -9.24
C SER A 140 22.41 6.65 -9.82
N SER A 141 23.61 6.28 -9.36
CA SER A 141 24.35 5.07 -9.75
C SER A 141 23.83 3.83 -9.02
N GLY A 142 23.13 4.03 -7.90
CA GLY A 142 22.59 2.99 -7.05
C GLY A 142 23.43 2.72 -5.80
N ASP A 143 24.49 3.50 -5.59
CA ASP A 143 25.36 3.39 -4.42
C ASP A 143 24.66 3.98 -3.20
N LYS A 144 24.76 3.29 -2.07
CA LYS A 144 24.12 3.70 -0.81
C LYS A 144 24.77 4.97 -0.29
N ILE A 145 23.93 5.90 0.16
CA ILE A 145 24.37 7.10 0.86
C ILE A 145 24.30 6.79 2.35
N TYR A 146 25.41 6.94 3.07
CA TYR A 146 25.47 6.65 4.50
C TYR A 146 25.44 7.93 5.34
N MET A 147 24.88 7.80 6.54
CA MET A 147 24.86 8.87 7.54
C MET A 147 26.27 9.08 8.12
N GLN A 148 26.60 10.33 8.42
CA GLN A 148 27.84 10.73 9.07
C GLN A 148 27.50 11.42 10.39
N ALA A 149 28.34 11.21 11.41
CA ALA A 149 28.32 11.97 12.66
C ALA A 149 28.92 13.37 12.45
N GLU A 150 28.82 14.23 13.46
CA GLU A 150 29.32 15.61 13.41
C GLU A 150 30.84 15.69 13.17
N ASP A 151 31.58 14.67 13.60
CA ASP A 151 33.02 14.55 13.39
C ASP A 151 33.42 13.99 12.01
N GLY A 152 32.43 13.69 11.15
CA GLY A 152 32.62 13.10 9.82
C GLY A 152 32.80 11.58 9.81
N SER A 153 32.78 10.92 10.97
CA SER A 153 32.83 9.46 11.04
C SER A 153 31.49 8.83 10.61
N PRO A 154 31.48 7.58 10.10
CA PRO A 154 30.23 6.92 9.72
C PRO A 154 29.36 6.60 10.93
N LEU A 155 28.06 6.88 10.84
CA LEU A 155 27.10 6.54 11.88
C LEU A 155 26.73 5.05 11.83
N LEU A 156 26.79 4.36 12.98
CA LEU A 156 26.53 2.93 13.09
C LEU A 156 25.26 2.62 13.88
N ASP A 157 24.52 1.58 13.48
CA ASP A 157 23.36 1.04 14.20
C ASP A 157 23.79 0.32 15.50
N ALA A 158 22.84 -0.21 16.27
CA ALA A 158 23.13 -0.93 17.53
C ALA A 158 23.97 -2.21 17.34
N HIS A 159 24.07 -2.72 16.10
CA HIS A 159 24.82 -3.91 15.73
C HIS A 159 26.17 -3.59 15.08
N GLY A 160 26.50 -2.31 14.90
CA GLY A 160 27.76 -1.86 14.28
C GLY A 160 27.70 -1.78 12.74
N HIS A 161 26.52 -1.79 12.12
CA HIS A 161 26.38 -1.59 10.67
C HIS A 161 26.22 -0.12 10.31
N LEU A 162 26.69 0.26 9.11
CA LEU A 162 26.51 1.60 8.56
C LEU A 162 25.02 1.94 8.39
N ILE A 163 24.61 3.09 8.92
CA ILE A 163 23.25 3.60 8.74
C ILE A 163 23.13 4.26 7.36
N VAL A 164 22.18 3.79 6.56
CA VAL A 164 21.86 4.40 5.26
C VAL A 164 20.99 5.63 5.49
N LYS A 165 21.31 6.73 4.81
CA LYS A 165 20.56 7.98 4.87
C LYS A 165 19.12 7.78 4.39
N HIS A 166 18.13 8.17 5.18
CA HIS A 166 16.72 8.21 4.79
C HIS A 166 15.88 8.96 5.82
N ASP A 167 14.63 9.29 5.48
CA ASP A 167 13.61 9.82 6.39
C ASP A 167 12.45 8.83 6.64
N LEU A 168 12.68 7.53 6.46
CA LEU A 168 11.67 6.48 6.62
C LEU A 168 11.37 6.11 8.08
N PHE A 169 12.39 5.92 8.92
CA PHE A 169 12.24 5.50 10.32
C PHE A 169 13.45 5.92 11.16
N ASN A 170 13.29 5.88 12.49
CA ASN A 170 14.34 6.13 13.45
C ASN A 170 15.22 4.89 13.72
N HIS A 171 16.54 5.04 13.74
CA HIS A 171 17.48 4.01 14.18
C HIS A 171 17.75 4.08 15.70
N ASP A 172 16.78 3.68 16.52
CA ASP A 172 16.91 3.59 17.99
C ASP A 172 17.42 4.88 18.67
N GLY A 173 16.92 6.04 18.21
CA GLY A 173 17.31 7.36 18.71
C GLY A 173 18.57 7.94 18.07
N LYS A 174 19.21 7.21 17.12
CA LYS A 174 20.41 7.70 16.41
C LYS A 174 20.10 8.60 15.23
N THR A 175 18.87 8.52 14.71
CA THR A 175 18.37 9.43 13.68
C THR A 175 17.11 10.11 14.18
N GLN A 176 16.65 11.13 13.48
CA GLN A 176 15.35 11.73 13.77
C GLN A 176 14.21 10.77 13.41
N ASP A 177 13.04 11.01 13.99
CA ASP A 177 11.80 10.31 13.64
C ASP A 177 11.41 10.58 12.18
N GLY A 178 10.89 9.53 11.54
CA GLY A 178 10.53 9.51 10.13
C GLY A 178 9.07 9.16 9.89
N ILE A 179 8.82 8.67 8.70
CA ILE A 179 7.47 8.30 8.23
C ILE A 179 6.84 7.20 9.09
N ALA A 180 7.64 6.23 9.55
CA ALA A 180 7.16 5.10 10.35
C ALA A 180 6.61 5.57 11.70
N GLU A 181 7.33 6.45 12.40
CA GLU A 181 6.91 7.00 13.69
C GLU A 181 5.66 7.88 13.52
N ALA A 182 5.61 8.72 12.49
CA ALA A 182 4.41 9.50 12.16
C ALA A 182 3.19 8.59 11.85
N PHE A 183 3.40 7.45 11.19
CA PHE A 183 2.33 6.46 10.97
C PHE A 183 1.89 5.80 12.27
N GLN A 184 2.79 5.54 13.23
CA GLN A 184 2.41 5.00 14.54
C GLN A 184 1.54 5.98 15.34
N GLU A 185 1.88 7.28 15.33
CA GLU A 185 1.05 8.32 15.95
C GLU A 185 -0.33 8.38 15.30
N PHE A 186 -0.38 8.35 13.97
CA PHE A 186 -1.63 8.27 13.21
C PHE A 186 -2.44 7.01 13.60
N ALA A 187 -1.81 5.84 13.62
CA ALA A 187 -2.47 4.58 13.95
C ALA A 187 -3.10 4.59 15.35
N LYS A 188 -2.39 5.16 16.34
CA LYS A 188 -2.90 5.37 17.70
C LYS A 188 -4.08 6.32 17.73
N LYS A 189 -3.96 7.47 17.06
CA LYS A 189 -5.03 8.47 16.98
C LYS A 189 -6.31 7.91 16.37
N GLU A 190 -6.17 7.09 15.32
CA GLU A 190 -7.29 6.49 14.61
C GLU A 190 -7.73 5.14 15.19
N ASN A 191 -7.22 4.77 16.38
CA ASN A 191 -7.52 3.54 17.11
C ASN A 191 -7.46 2.28 16.23
N LEU A 192 -6.43 2.17 15.40
CA LEU A 192 -6.20 0.94 14.64
C LEU A 192 -5.95 -0.21 15.62
N SER A 193 -6.32 -1.43 15.23
CA SER A 193 -6.23 -2.64 16.07
C SER A 193 -4.79 -3.10 16.40
N PHE A 194 -3.80 -2.24 16.16
CA PHE A 194 -2.38 -2.48 16.33
C PHE A 194 -1.68 -1.16 16.71
N PHE A 195 -0.52 -1.26 17.38
CA PHE A 195 0.19 -0.13 18.01
C PHE A 195 -0.55 0.53 19.20
N LEU A 196 -1.48 -0.22 19.84
CA LEU A 196 -2.14 0.16 21.10
C LEU A 196 -1.13 0.39 22.23
#